data_AF-A0A7J6U0F2-F1
#
_entry.id   AF-A0A7J6U0F2-F1
#
_cell.length_a   1.000
_cell.length_b   1.000
_cell.length_c   1.000
_cell.angle_alpha   90.00
_cell.angle_beta   90.00
_cell.angle_gamma   90.00
#
_symmetry.space_group_name_H-M   'P 1'
#
loop_
_entity.id
_entity.type
_entity.pdbx_description
1 polymer ?
#
loop_
_entity_poly.entity_id
_entity_poly.type
_entity_poly.pdbx_seq_one_letter_code
_entity_poly.pdbx_strand_id
1 'polypeptide(L)'
;EAVESETMTMWRSAYKLQATFEQDGREAPMKAASFVKKGLDEVKKHLPLLQALCNPGLRGRHWAEISSVVGFTIARDKTTTLQKMLDMDMGNYVKDLADVSDRASQEYQIERSLESQQAEWQPVTCDFKPWKETGTFILSGATVDEVQGLIDDHIIKTQTMKG
;
A
#
# COMPACT_ATOMS: atom_id res chain seq x y z
N GLU A 1 -2.23 -1.27 -6.36
CA GLU A 1 -3.66 -1.57 -6.14
C GLU A 1 -4.59 -0.96 -7.19
N ALA A 2 -4.67 0.36 -7.36
CA ALA A 2 -5.59 0.98 -8.33
C ALA A 2 -5.40 0.48 -9.78
N VAL A 3 -4.15 0.49 -10.28
CA VAL A 3 -3.82 0.07 -11.66
C VAL A 3 -4.19 -1.39 -11.93
N GLU A 4 -3.96 -2.29 -10.97
CA GLU A 4 -4.33 -3.69 -11.09
C GLU A 4 -5.85 -3.88 -11.12
N SER A 5 -6.56 -3.23 -10.19
CA SER A 5 -8.02 -3.29 -10.13
C SER A 5 -8.66 -2.78 -11.42
N GLU A 6 -8.18 -1.66 -11.94
CA GLU A 6 -8.61 -1.09 -13.23
C GLU A 6 -8.30 -2.04 -14.39
N THR A 7 -7.06 -2.56 -14.46
CA THR A 7 -6.64 -3.52 -15.50
C THR A 7 -7.53 -4.76 -15.50
N MET A 8 -7.82 -5.33 -14.32
CA MET A 8 -8.67 -6.51 -14.18
C MET A 8 -10.13 -6.20 -14.54
N THR A 9 -10.62 -5.02 -14.20
CA THR A 9 -11.97 -4.57 -14.57
C THR A 9 -12.10 -4.42 -16.09
N MET A 10 -11.15 -3.74 -16.72
CA MET A 10 -11.08 -3.60 -18.18
C MET A 10 -10.98 -4.96 -18.86
N TRP A 11 -10.18 -5.87 -18.32
CA TRP A 11 -9.98 -7.20 -18.89
C TRP A 11 -11.27 -8.03 -18.86
N ARG A 12 -11.99 -8.02 -17.73
CA ARG A 12 -13.30 -8.70 -17.60
C ARG A 12 -14.31 -8.12 -18.57
N SER A 13 -14.34 -6.80 -18.73
CA SER A 13 -15.21 -6.12 -19.69
C SER A 13 -14.88 -6.52 -21.13
N ALA A 14 -13.61 -6.50 -21.52
CA ALA A 14 -13.16 -6.90 -22.86
C ALA A 14 -13.47 -8.37 -23.15
N TYR A 15 -13.25 -9.26 -22.16
CA TYR A 15 -13.61 -10.68 -22.25
C TYR A 15 -15.11 -10.87 -22.51
N LYS A 16 -15.96 -10.20 -21.73
CA LYS A 16 -17.42 -10.29 -21.86
C LYS A 16 -17.89 -9.76 -23.21
N LEU A 17 -17.37 -8.60 -23.64
CA LEU A 17 -17.70 -8.01 -24.94
C LEU A 17 -17.30 -8.91 -26.11
N GLN A 18 -16.12 -9.53 -26.04
CA GLN A 18 -15.68 -10.48 -27.06
C GLN A 18 -16.68 -11.64 -27.21
N ALA A 19 -17.09 -12.26 -26.09
CA ALA A 19 -18.05 -13.37 -26.10
C ALA A 19 -19.44 -12.94 -26.60
N THR A 20 -19.92 -11.75 -26.21
CA THR A 20 -21.19 -11.21 -26.69
C THR A 20 -21.16 -10.94 -28.20
N PHE A 21 -20.10 -10.32 -28.72
CA PHE A 21 -20.00 -10.05 -30.15
C PHE A 21 -19.82 -11.32 -30.99
N GLU A 22 -19.18 -12.35 -30.44
CA GLU A 22 -19.11 -13.68 -31.05
C GLU A 22 -20.50 -14.32 -31.13
N GLN A 23 -21.28 -14.28 -30.04
CA GLN A 23 -22.66 -14.79 -30.02
C GLN A 23 -23.57 -14.03 -31.00
N ASP A 24 -23.40 -12.72 -31.14
CA ASP A 24 -24.18 -11.86 -32.03
C ASP A 24 -23.72 -11.93 -33.50
N GLY A 25 -22.68 -12.70 -33.83
CA GLY A 25 -22.12 -12.79 -35.19
C GLY A 25 -21.45 -11.49 -35.69
N ARG A 26 -21.05 -10.59 -34.79
CA ARG A 26 -20.46 -9.28 -35.11
C ARG A 26 -18.93 -9.36 -35.17
N GLU A 27 -18.41 -9.67 -36.34
CA GLU A 27 -16.98 -9.97 -36.50
C GLU A 27 -16.04 -8.78 -36.22
N ALA A 28 -16.34 -7.57 -36.71
CA ALA A 28 -15.47 -6.41 -36.50
C ALA A 28 -15.39 -5.96 -35.01
N PRO A 29 -16.50 -5.80 -34.27
CA PRO A 29 -16.47 -5.55 -32.83
C PRO A 29 -15.79 -6.66 -32.02
N MET A 30 -16.00 -7.93 -32.40
CA MET A 30 -15.34 -9.08 -31.77
C MET A 30 -13.82 -9.01 -31.91
N LYS A 31 -13.30 -8.70 -33.11
CA LYS A 31 -11.86 -8.50 -33.35
C LYS A 31 -11.31 -7.35 -32.52
N ALA A 32 -12.03 -6.23 -32.41
CA ALA A 32 -11.62 -5.10 -31.58
C ALA A 32 -11.56 -5.47 -30.08
N ALA A 33 -12.57 -6.16 -29.55
CA ALA A 33 -12.59 -6.62 -28.16
C ALA A 33 -11.45 -7.63 -27.87
N SER A 34 -11.20 -8.55 -28.81
CA SER A 34 -10.08 -9.48 -28.74
C SER A 34 -8.72 -8.78 -28.75
N PHE A 35 -8.55 -7.74 -29.57
CA PHE A 35 -7.33 -6.93 -29.61
C PHE A 35 -7.07 -6.23 -28.27
N VAL A 36 -8.09 -5.57 -27.70
CA VAL A 36 -7.98 -4.91 -26.39
C VAL A 36 -7.67 -5.93 -25.29
N LYS A 37 -8.35 -7.08 -25.28
CA LYS A 37 -8.10 -8.15 -24.30
C LYS A 37 -6.64 -8.63 -24.37
N LYS A 38 -6.11 -8.87 -25.57
CA LYS A 38 -4.70 -9.27 -25.76
C LYS A 38 -3.73 -8.22 -25.22
N GLY A 39 -3.97 -6.94 -25.50
CA GLY A 39 -3.17 -5.86 -24.93
C GLY A 39 -3.19 -5.85 -23.39
N LEU A 40 -4.36 -6.08 -22.79
CA LEU A 40 -4.50 -6.18 -21.33
C LEU A 40 -3.83 -7.43 -20.76
N ASP A 41 -3.78 -8.55 -21.50
CA ASP A 41 -3.03 -9.74 -21.10
C ASP A 41 -1.52 -9.48 -21.06
N GLU A 42 -0.97 -8.67 -21.97
CA GLU A 42 0.44 -8.24 -21.89
C GLU A 42 0.68 -7.34 -20.67
N VAL A 43 -0.19 -6.35 -20.42
CA VAL A 43 -0.08 -5.50 -19.21
C VAL A 43 -0.11 -6.33 -17.92
N LYS A 44 -0.98 -7.36 -17.86
CA LYS A 44 -1.09 -8.25 -16.70
C LYS A 44 0.20 -8.96 -16.34
N LYS A 45 1.03 -9.33 -17.33
CA LYS A 45 2.34 -9.96 -17.08
C LYS A 45 3.29 -9.05 -16.30
N HIS A 46 3.10 -7.73 -16.40
CA HIS A 46 3.96 -6.73 -15.76
C HIS A 46 3.35 -6.16 -14.47
N LEU A 47 2.15 -6.59 -14.08
CA LEU A 47 1.53 -6.17 -12.81
C LEU A 47 2.39 -6.49 -11.59
N PRO A 48 3.04 -7.66 -11.45
CA PRO A 48 3.91 -7.94 -10.31
C PRO A 48 5.06 -6.94 -10.16
N LEU A 49 5.67 -6.53 -11.28
CA LEU A 49 6.72 -5.51 -11.29
C LEU A 49 6.19 -4.15 -10.83
N LEU A 50 5.01 -3.77 -11.33
CA LEU A 50 4.34 -2.53 -10.92
C LEU A 50 3.94 -2.56 -9.44
N GLN A 51 3.45 -3.69 -8.93
CA GLN A 51 3.12 -3.84 -7.52
C GLN A 51 4.36 -3.63 -6.63
N ALA A 52 5.49 -4.24 -7.00
CA ALA A 52 6.74 -4.10 -6.26
C ALA A 52 7.25 -2.65 -6.27
N LEU A 53 7.26 -1.99 -7.42
CA LEU A 53 7.89 -0.66 -7.57
C LEU A 53 6.97 0.52 -7.23
N CYS A 54 5.65 0.35 -7.29
CA CYS A 54 4.67 1.38 -6.93
C CYS A 54 4.21 1.28 -5.47
N ASN A 55 4.91 0.50 -4.64
CA ASN A 55 4.58 0.37 -3.23
C ASN A 55 4.81 1.71 -2.47
N PRO A 56 3.78 2.28 -1.81
CA PRO A 56 3.91 3.53 -1.07
C PRO A 56 4.82 3.44 0.17
N GLY A 57 5.10 2.22 0.66
CA GLY A 57 6.06 1.96 1.73
C GLY A 57 7.52 2.09 1.31
N LEU A 58 7.82 2.19 0.01
CA LEU A 58 9.19 2.39 -0.44
C LEU A 58 9.77 3.73 0.06
N ARG A 59 11.02 3.67 0.51
CA ARG A 59 11.81 4.80 1.03
C ARG A 59 13.17 4.78 0.36
N GLY A 60 13.98 5.81 0.56
CA GLY A 60 15.31 5.91 -0.04
C GLY A 60 16.19 4.66 0.19
N ARG A 61 16.12 4.06 1.39
CA ARG A 61 16.81 2.80 1.73
C ARG A 61 16.40 1.64 0.81
N HIS A 62 15.10 1.48 0.56
CA HIS A 62 14.56 0.42 -0.30
C HIS A 62 14.95 0.65 -1.76
N TRP A 63 14.94 1.89 -2.23
CA TRP A 63 15.39 2.24 -3.58
C TRP A 63 16.89 2.00 -3.79
N ALA A 64 17.71 2.22 -2.76
CA ALA A 64 19.13 1.88 -2.79
C ALA A 64 19.35 0.37 -2.88
N GLU A 65 18.56 -0.42 -2.14
CA GLU A 65 18.60 -1.88 -2.21
C GLU A 65 18.14 -2.40 -3.58
N ILE A 66 17.01 -1.90 -4.10
CA ILE A 66 16.52 -2.19 -5.45
C ILE A 66 17.60 -1.88 -6.50
N SER A 67 18.27 -0.73 -6.39
CA SER A 67 19.37 -0.34 -7.29
C SER A 67 20.54 -1.34 -7.22
N SER A 68 20.84 -1.87 -6.04
CA SER A 68 21.87 -2.90 -5.85
C SER A 68 21.49 -4.24 -6.49
N VAL A 69 20.21 -4.62 -6.43
CA VAL A 69 19.70 -5.87 -7.03
C VAL A 69 19.81 -5.81 -8.56
N VAL A 70 19.41 -4.69 -9.16
CA VAL A 70 19.35 -4.55 -10.62
C VAL A 70 20.68 -4.08 -11.24
N GLY A 71 21.61 -3.60 -10.42
CA GLY A 71 22.96 -3.21 -10.86
C GLY A 71 23.05 -1.80 -11.49
N PHE A 72 21.99 -1.01 -11.40
CA PHE A 72 21.97 0.39 -11.84
C PHE A 72 21.11 1.24 -10.92
N THR A 73 21.37 2.55 -10.92
CA THR A 73 20.63 3.48 -10.07
C THR A 73 19.21 3.66 -10.59
N ILE A 74 18.23 3.36 -9.75
CA ILE A 74 16.83 3.65 -9.99
C ILE A 74 16.24 4.40 -8.80
N ALA A 75 15.43 5.40 -9.11
CA ALA A 75 14.69 6.17 -8.12
C ALA A 75 13.27 6.41 -8.62
N ARG A 76 12.36 6.71 -7.69
CA ARG A 76 11.02 7.18 -8.02
C ARG A 76 11.10 8.62 -8.53
N ASP A 77 11.34 8.79 -9.82
CA ASP A 77 11.24 10.08 -10.49
C ASP A 77 9.94 10.17 -11.32
N LYS A 78 9.53 11.39 -11.70
CA LYS A 78 8.30 11.63 -12.50
C LYS A 78 8.43 11.21 -13.98
N THR A 79 9.63 10.83 -14.39
CA THR A 79 10.01 10.41 -15.74
C THR A 79 10.18 8.90 -15.86
N THR A 80 10.20 8.15 -14.77
CA THR A 80 10.29 6.68 -14.75
C THR A 80 8.98 6.09 -15.24
N THR A 81 9.00 5.46 -16.41
CA THR A 81 7.84 4.81 -17.02
C THR A 81 7.99 3.29 -16.96
N LEU A 82 6.87 2.57 -17.03
CA LEU A 82 6.91 1.10 -17.13
C LEU A 82 7.75 0.65 -18.34
N GLN A 83 7.63 1.34 -19.48
CA GLN A 83 8.42 1.02 -20.66
C GLN A 83 9.92 1.08 -20.37
N LYS A 84 10.41 2.14 -19.71
CA LYS A 84 11.82 2.25 -19.30
C LYS A 84 12.24 1.09 -18.40
N MET A 85 11.39 0.68 -17.47
CA MET A 85 11.68 -0.47 -16.59
C MET A 85 11.78 -1.79 -17.35
N LEU A 86 10.94 -1.97 -18.38
CA LEU A 86 10.99 -3.14 -19.25
C LEU A 86 12.22 -3.12 -20.16
N ASP A 87 12.58 -1.95 -20.69
CA ASP A 87 13.79 -1.77 -21.51
C ASP A 87 15.08 -2.04 -20.71
N MET A 88 15.01 -1.95 -19.38
CA MET A 88 16.09 -2.29 -18.45
C MET A 88 16.01 -3.74 -17.92
N ASP A 89 15.19 -4.59 -18.54
CA ASP A 89 15.01 -6.01 -18.20
C ASP A 89 14.65 -6.26 -16.71
N MET A 90 13.99 -5.28 -16.06
CA MET A 90 13.59 -5.40 -14.64
C MET A 90 12.62 -6.56 -14.38
N GLY A 91 11.97 -7.08 -15.42
CA GLY A 91 11.12 -8.26 -15.35
C GLY A 91 11.85 -9.52 -14.83
N ASN A 92 13.17 -9.60 -15.00
CA ASN A 92 13.97 -10.74 -14.52
C ASN A 92 14.19 -10.71 -13.00
N TYR A 93 14.03 -9.55 -12.36
CA TYR A 93 14.30 -9.34 -10.94
C TYR A 93 13.02 -9.25 -10.09
N VAL A 94 11.84 -9.53 -10.68
CA VAL A 94 10.54 -9.33 -10.03
C VAL A 94 10.46 -9.98 -8.64
N LYS A 95 11.03 -11.16 -8.47
CA LYS A 95 11.03 -11.86 -7.17
C LYS A 95 11.83 -11.08 -6.12
N ASP A 96 13.06 -10.69 -6.44
CA ASP A 96 13.92 -9.96 -5.51
C ASP A 96 13.35 -8.57 -5.20
N LEU A 97 12.76 -7.91 -6.20
CA LEU A 97 12.06 -6.63 -6.03
C LEU A 97 10.81 -6.77 -5.15
N ALA A 98 10.08 -7.87 -5.29
CA ALA A 98 8.93 -8.18 -4.44
C ALA A 98 9.37 -8.38 -2.99
N ASP A 99 10.47 -9.09 -2.73
CA ASP A 99 10.99 -9.29 -1.37
C ASP A 99 11.37 -7.96 -0.70
N VAL A 100 11.98 -7.01 -1.43
CA VAL A 100 12.26 -5.65 -0.90
C VAL A 100 10.96 -4.89 -0.66
N SER A 101 10.02 -4.97 -1.59
CA SER A 101 8.70 -4.33 -1.47
C SER A 101 7.92 -4.88 -0.28
N ASP A 102 7.93 -6.17 -0.01
CA ASP A 102 7.18 -6.77 1.09
C ASP A 102 7.69 -6.30 2.45
N ARG A 103 9.01 -6.18 2.62
CA ARG A 103 9.59 -5.55 3.82
C ARG A 103 9.17 -4.08 3.93
N ALA A 104 9.20 -3.35 2.82
CA ALA A 104 8.75 -1.96 2.80
C ALA A 104 7.26 -1.81 3.18
N SER A 105 6.41 -2.76 2.78
CA SER A 105 5.00 -2.81 3.18
C SER A 105 4.86 -3.03 4.68
N GLN A 106 5.61 -3.96 5.26
CA GLN A 106 5.59 -4.22 6.71
C GLN A 106 6.01 -2.98 7.51
N GLU A 107 7.12 -2.35 7.11
CA GLU A 107 7.58 -1.10 7.72
C GLU A 107 6.54 0.01 7.59
N TYR A 108 5.88 0.13 6.44
CA TYR A 108 4.82 1.10 6.25
C TYR A 108 3.62 0.87 7.16
N GLN A 109 3.21 -0.39 7.39
CA GLN A 109 2.14 -0.70 8.33
C GLN A 109 2.51 -0.32 9.77
N ILE A 110 3.76 -0.56 10.17
CA ILE A 110 4.28 -0.12 11.47
C ILE A 110 4.23 1.41 11.57
N GLU A 111 4.72 2.13 10.56
CA GLU A 111 4.67 3.60 10.52
C GLU A 111 3.23 4.12 10.64
N ARG A 112 2.27 3.54 9.90
CA ARG A 112 0.85 3.90 9.97
C ARG A 112 0.26 3.65 11.36
N SER A 113 0.58 2.52 11.97
CA SER A 113 0.11 2.16 13.31
C SER A 113 0.64 3.16 14.36
N LEU A 114 1.92 3.51 14.30
CA LEU A 114 2.53 4.49 15.19
C LEU A 114 1.91 5.89 15.02
N GLU A 115 1.64 6.32 13.79
CA GLU A 115 0.95 7.59 13.53
C GLU A 115 -0.49 7.59 14.06
N SER A 116 -1.22 6.48 13.92
CA SER A 116 -2.56 6.34 14.51
C SER A 116 -2.50 6.44 16.03
N GLN A 117 -1.55 5.74 16.66
CA GLN A 117 -1.34 5.80 18.11
C GLN A 117 -1.07 7.25 18.54
N GLN A 118 -0.17 7.96 17.87
CA GLN A 118 0.11 9.37 18.16
C GLN A 118 -1.13 10.26 17.99
N ALA A 119 -1.95 10.01 16.96
CA ALA A 119 -3.18 10.76 16.73
C ALA A 119 -4.24 10.50 17.81
N GLU A 120 -4.33 9.27 18.32
CA GLU A 120 -5.21 8.89 19.44
C GLU A 120 -4.84 9.66 20.74
N TRP A 121 -3.57 10.05 20.91
CA TRP A 121 -3.12 10.86 22.05
C TRP A 121 -3.41 12.37 21.94
N GLN A 122 -3.63 12.89 20.73
CA GLN A 122 -3.85 14.34 20.52
C GLN A 122 -5.05 14.93 21.29
N PRO A 123 -6.22 14.28 21.33
CA PRO A 123 -7.40 14.84 22.00
C PRO A 123 -7.41 14.60 23.52
N VAL A 124 -6.47 13.83 24.08
CA VAL A 124 -6.48 13.47 25.50
C VAL A 124 -6.18 14.70 26.36
N THR A 125 -7.11 15.03 27.26
CA THR A 125 -6.99 16.18 28.18
C THR A 125 -7.00 15.75 29.64
N CYS A 126 -6.13 16.35 30.44
CA CYS A 126 -6.08 16.08 31.87
C CYS A 126 -7.07 16.94 32.64
N ASP A 127 -8.17 16.35 33.10
CA ASP A 127 -9.14 17.06 33.94
C ASP A 127 -8.74 17.00 35.41
N PHE A 128 -8.82 18.15 36.08
CA PHE A 128 -8.48 18.27 37.49
C PHE A 128 -9.71 18.63 38.33
N LYS A 129 -9.84 18.01 39.51
CA LYS A 129 -10.93 18.26 40.47
C LYS A 129 -10.34 18.77 41.80
N PRO A 130 -11.00 19.72 42.49
CA PRO A 130 -10.55 20.17 43.80
C PRO A 130 -10.47 19.02 44.80
N TRP A 131 -9.40 19.01 45.60
CA TRP A 131 -9.20 18.01 46.64
C TRP A 131 -9.61 18.54 48.01
N LYS A 132 -10.80 18.13 48.46
CA LYS A 132 -11.36 18.52 49.77
C LYS A 132 -11.27 20.04 49.95
N GLU A 133 -10.88 20.50 51.14
CA GLU A 133 -10.66 21.92 51.47
C GLU A 133 -9.17 22.29 51.48
N THR A 134 -8.32 21.53 50.80
CA THR A 134 -6.86 21.73 50.86
C THR A 134 -6.37 22.89 49.99
N GLY A 135 -7.23 23.44 49.13
CA GLY A 135 -6.84 24.41 48.10
C GLY A 135 -6.04 23.81 46.93
N THR A 136 -5.89 22.47 46.89
CA THR A 136 -5.17 21.76 45.83
C THR A 136 -6.12 21.03 44.88
N PHE A 137 -5.61 20.56 43.74
CA PHE A 137 -6.36 19.80 42.74
C PHE A 137 -5.74 18.42 42.53
N ILE A 138 -6.58 17.44 42.27
CA ILE A 138 -6.19 16.07 41.89
C ILE A 138 -6.68 15.76 40.48
N LEU A 139 -5.98 14.86 39.79
CA LEU A 139 -6.42 14.36 38.50
C LEU A 139 -7.76 13.62 38.67
N SER A 140 -8.67 13.81 37.72
CA SER A 140 -9.96 13.15 37.76
C SER A 140 -9.79 11.65 37.52
N GLY A 141 -10.55 10.81 38.25
CA GLY A 141 -10.52 9.36 38.05
C GLY A 141 -10.88 8.95 36.62
N ALA A 142 -11.81 9.68 35.97
CA ALA A 142 -12.18 9.44 34.58
C ALA A 142 -11.00 9.64 33.61
N THR A 143 -10.19 10.68 33.82
CA THR A 143 -8.96 10.90 33.05
C THR A 143 -7.94 9.79 33.30
N VAL A 144 -7.80 9.33 34.55
CA VAL A 144 -6.88 8.22 34.89
C VAL A 144 -7.31 6.95 34.15
N ASP A 145 -8.59 6.60 34.19
CA ASP A 145 -9.12 5.40 33.55
C ASP A 145 -8.96 5.46 32.01
N GLU A 146 -9.20 6.63 31.40
CA GLU A 146 -9.01 6.85 29.96
C GLU A 146 -7.54 6.69 29.53
N VAL A 147 -6.62 7.38 30.23
CA VAL A 147 -5.18 7.32 29.94
C VAL A 147 -4.66 5.89 30.12
N GLN A 148 -5.08 5.21 31.19
CA GLN A 148 -4.66 3.84 31.46
C GLN A 148 -5.14 2.88 30.37
N GLY A 149 -6.41 2.97 29.97
CA GLY A 149 -6.96 2.15 28.90
C GLY A 149 -6.22 2.36 27.57
N LEU A 150 -5.93 3.62 27.23
CA LEU A 150 -5.20 3.94 25.99
C LEU A 150 -3.76 3.40 25.99
N ILE A 151 -3.06 3.49 27.13
CA ILE A 151 -1.71 2.90 27.28
C ILE A 151 -1.76 1.39 27.14
N ASP A 152 -2.69 0.72 27.83
CA ASP A 152 -2.79 -0.74 27.81
C ASP A 152 -3.08 -1.26 26.39
N ASP A 153 -3.98 -0.60 25.67
CA ASP A 153 -4.26 -0.90 24.26
C ASP A 153 -3.03 -0.72 23.37
N HIS A 154 -2.28 0.39 23.54
CA HIS A 154 -1.09 0.66 22.74
C HIS A 154 0.07 -0.29 23.06
N ILE A 155 0.18 -0.76 24.31
CA ILE A 155 1.15 -1.80 24.68
C ILE A 155 0.85 -3.10 23.94
N ILE A 156 -0.40 -3.55 23.92
CA ILE A 156 -0.82 -4.78 23.23
C ILE A 156 -0.57 -4.65 21.72
N LYS A 157 -0.98 -3.53 21.11
CA LYS A 157 -0.73 -3.24 19.68
C LYS A 157 0.77 -3.30 19.38
N THR A 158 1.60 -2.70 20.22
CA THR A 158 3.06 -2.65 20.03
C THR A 158 3.74 -4.01 20.18
N GLN A 159 3.30 -4.82 21.15
CA GLN A 159 3.81 -6.19 21.31
C GLN A 159 3.47 -7.05 20.09
N THR A 160 2.28 -6.85 19.50
CA THR A 160 1.85 -7.56 18.28
C THR A 160 2.66 -7.14 17.06
N MET A 161 3.06 -5.87 16.94
CA MET A 161 3.91 -5.40 15.83
C MET A 161 5.35 -5.93 15.88
N LYS A 162 5.82 -6.34 17.06
CA LYS A 162 7.19 -6.84 17.26
C LYS A 162 7.32 -8.34 16.99
N GLY A 163 6.23 -9.10 17.14
CA GLY A 163 6.18 -10.55 16.93
C GLY A 163 5.88 -10.89 15.48
#